data_AF-A0A5N7A100-F1
#
_entry.id   AF-A0A5N7A100-F1
#
_cell.length_a   1.000
_cell.length_b   1.000
_cell.length_c   1.000
_cell.angle_alpha   90.00
_cell.angle_beta   90.00
_cell.angle_gamma   90.00
#
_symmetry.space_group_name_H-M   'P 1'
#
loop_
_entity.id
_entity.type
_entity.pdbx_description
1 polymer ?
#
loop_
_entity_poly.entity_id
_entity_poly.type
_entity_poly.pdbx_seq_one_letter_code
_entity_poly.pdbx_strand_id
1 'polypeptide(L)'
;MVSVRSMIVHPDGAILVDIAVHEEGVRRVLRQYGPTGFFPMSNDDPVVLLQPAETIEGKQIAAYEDILERYCRYLREKCHLLGSMAEVWVAERLAGIENHLSVLNLNLPEVRSLPVPRYVLILQDRTNPLSKIPKPP
;
A
#
# COMPACT_ATOMS: atom_id res chain seq x y z
N MET A 1 22.34 0.75 8.22
CA MET A 1 23.13 -0.21 7.43
C MET A 1 22.13 -1.17 6.80
N VAL A 2 22.17 -1.31 5.48
CA VAL A 2 21.31 -2.21 4.72
C VAL A 2 22.12 -3.46 4.45
N SER A 3 21.58 -4.64 4.74
CA SER A 3 22.25 -5.92 4.50
C SER A 3 21.45 -6.76 3.52
N VAL A 4 22.11 -7.28 2.50
CA VAL A 4 21.52 -8.21 1.55
C VAL A 4 21.55 -9.60 2.18
N ARG A 5 20.37 -10.19 2.40
CA ARG A 5 20.24 -11.50 3.04
C ARG A 5 20.27 -12.66 2.05
N SER A 6 19.78 -12.42 0.84
CA SER A 6 19.75 -13.41 -0.22
C SER A 6 19.71 -12.69 -1.56
N MET A 7 20.33 -13.29 -2.57
CA MET A 7 20.41 -12.76 -3.92
C MET A 7 20.08 -13.87 -4.90
N ILE A 8 18.98 -13.72 -5.65
CA ILE A 8 18.59 -14.63 -6.72
C ILE A 8 18.70 -13.86 -8.03
N VAL A 9 19.50 -14.39 -8.96
CA VAL A 9 19.66 -13.80 -10.29
C VAL A 9 18.65 -14.45 -11.22
N HIS A 10 17.75 -13.63 -11.77
CA HIS A 10 16.81 -14.02 -12.80
C HIS A 10 17.58 -14.27 -14.12
N PRO A 11 17.14 -15.22 -14.96
CA PRO A 11 17.78 -15.49 -16.25
C PRO A 11 17.91 -14.27 -17.18
N ASP A 12 17.06 -13.25 -17.01
CA ASP A 12 17.11 -11.99 -17.77
C ASP A 12 18.05 -10.93 -17.16
N GLY A 13 18.89 -11.33 -16.19
CA GLY A 13 19.85 -10.45 -15.53
C GLY A 13 19.29 -9.60 -14.39
N ALA A 14 17.99 -9.68 -14.09
CA ALA A 14 17.39 -9.01 -12.94
C ALA A 14 17.83 -9.68 -11.63
N ILE A 15 18.24 -8.90 -10.63
CA ILE A 15 18.67 -9.43 -9.33
C ILE A 15 17.58 -9.20 -8.30
N LEU A 16 16.96 -10.28 -7.82
CA LEU A 16 16.07 -10.24 -6.68
C LEU A 16 16.91 -10.28 -5.40
N VAL A 17 16.91 -9.20 -4.63
CA VAL A 17 17.61 -9.12 -3.34
C VAL A 17 16.61 -9.05 -2.19
N ASP A 18 16.81 -9.90 -1.18
CA ASP A 18 16.14 -9.75 0.10
C ASP A 18 16.92 -8.73 0.94
N ILE A 19 16.27 -7.62 1.26
CA ILE A 19 16.90 -6.48 1.92
C ILE A 19 16.47 -6.45 3.38
N ALA A 20 17.43 -6.63 4.28
CA ALA A 20 17.24 -6.38 5.71
C ALA A 20 17.75 -4.98 6.07
N VAL A 21 16.83 -4.17 6.60
CA VAL A 21 17.16 -2.87 7.17
C VAL A 21 17.27 -3.01 8.67
N HIS A 22 18.42 -2.65 9.24
CA HIS A 22 18.57 -2.57 10.69
C HIS A 22 17.58 -1.56 11.27
N GLU A 23 16.97 -1.89 12.41
CA GLU A 23 16.00 -1.03 13.09
C GLU A 23 16.56 0.37 13.37
N GLU A 24 17.84 0.47 13.75
CA GLU A 24 18.54 1.75 13.92
C GLU A 24 18.63 2.55 12.61
N GLY A 25 18.79 1.85 11.48
CA GLY A 25 18.71 2.47 10.15
C GLY A 25 17.32 3.02 9.86
N VAL A 26 16.27 2.29 10.21
CA VAL A 26 14.87 2.74 10.06
C VAL A 26 14.62 3.99 10.92
N ARG A 27 15.01 3.98 12.20
CA ARG A 27 14.86 5.14 13.10
C ARG A 27 15.61 6.37 12.60
N ARG A 28 16.83 6.18 12.09
CA ARG A 28 17.64 7.28 11.54
C ARG A 28 16.98 7.89 10.31
N VAL A 29 16.48 7.08 9.39
CA VAL A 29 15.75 7.55 8.19
C VAL A 29 14.48 8.30 8.60
N LEU A 30 13.68 7.75 9.52
CA LEU A 30 12.49 8.41 10.04
C LEU A 30 12.80 9.75 10.72
N ARG A 31 13.89 9.84 11.49
CA ARG A 31 14.32 11.12 12.11
C ARG A 31 14.77 12.15 11.09
N GLN A 32 15.46 11.70 10.04
CA GLN A 32 16.08 12.59 9.06
C GLN A 32 15.09 13.09 8.00
N TYR A 33 14.14 12.24 7.61
CA TYR A 33 13.19 12.52 6.53
C TYR A 33 11.73 12.68 7.02
N GLY A 34 11.49 12.53 8.33
CA GLY A 34 10.17 12.55 8.93
C GLY A 34 9.31 11.34 8.54
N PRO A 35 8.02 11.33 8.92
CA PRO A 35 7.03 10.52 8.22
C PRO A 35 7.04 11.00 6.77
N THR A 36 7.61 10.21 5.86
CA THR A 36 7.53 10.52 4.44
C THR A 36 6.06 10.51 4.07
N GLY A 37 5.53 11.70 3.76
CA GLY A 37 4.16 11.87 3.31
C GLY A 37 3.83 10.94 2.12
N PHE A 38 2.55 10.89 1.78
CA PHE A 38 2.15 10.24 0.54
C PHE A 38 2.71 11.04 -0.64
N PHE A 39 3.62 10.42 -1.41
CA PHE A 39 4.12 10.94 -2.67
C PHE A 39 3.48 10.13 -3.78
N PRO A 40 2.78 10.78 -4.72
CA PRO A 40 2.17 10.07 -5.83
C PRO A 40 3.25 9.51 -6.77
N MET A 41 2.96 8.35 -7.35
CA MET A 41 3.77 7.71 -8.38
C MET A 41 3.83 8.58 -9.64
N SER A 42 5.03 8.68 -10.19
CA SER A 42 5.28 9.31 -11.49
C SER A 42 4.83 8.42 -12.64
N ASN A 43 4.60 9.00 -13.81
CA ASN A 43 4.36 8.28 -15.05
C ASN A 43 5.53 7.38 -15.46
N ASP A 44 6.74 7.75 -15.04
CA ASP A 44 7.96 7.01 -15.34
C ASP A 44 8.27 5.91 -14.32
N ASP A 45 7.46 5.78 -13.27
CA ASP A 45 7.68 4.75 -12.27
C ASP A 45 7.46 3.36 -12.90
N PRO A 46 8.38 2.40 -12.72
CA PRO A 46 8.27 1.08 -13.34
C PRO A 46 6.95 0.37 -13.02
N VAL A 47 6.43 0.54 -11.79
CA VAL A 47 5.16 -0.04 -11.36
C VAL A 47 3.96 0.50 -12.14
N VAL A 48 4.03 1.73 -12.65
CA VAL A 48 3.03 2.34 -13.54
C VAL A 48 3.24 1.80 -14.96
N LEU A 49 4.46 1.87 -15.48
CA LEU A 49 4.77 1.47 -16.86
C LEU A 49 4.40 0.00 -17.18
N LEU A 50 4.55 -0.89 -16.19
CA LEU A 50 4.27 -2.32 -16.30
C LEU A 50 2.78 -2.69 -16.27
N GLN A 51 1.87 -1.74 -15.99
CA GLN A 51 0.44 -2.06 -15.92
C GLN A 51 -0.16 -2.34 -17.31
N PRO A 52 -1.13 -3.28 -17.40
CA PRO A 52 -1.78 -3.65 -18.64
C PRO A 52 -2.90 -2.66 -18.99
N ALA A 53 -2.55 -1.41 -19.31
CA ALA A 53 -3.48 -0.39 -19.78
C ALA A 53 -2.87 0.43 -20.94
N GLU A 54 -3.73 0.98 -21.80
CA GLU A 54 -3.31 1.67 -23.02
C GLU A 54 -2.89 3.12 -22.76
N THR A 55 -3.59 3.83 -21.87
CA THR A 55 -3.26 5.22 -21.48
C THR A 55 -2.40 5.26 -20.22
N ILE A 56 -1.63 6.33 -20.07
CA ILE A 56 -0.79 6.52 -18.87
C ILE A 56 -1.65 6.68 -17.62
N GLU A 57 -2.80 7.34 -17.73
CA GLU A 57 -3.77 7.48 -16.64
C GLU A 57 -4.35 6.13 -16.24
N GLY A 58 -4.72 5.28 -17.21
CA GLY A 58 -5.22 3.94 -16.95
C GLY A 58 -4.15 3.06 -16.27
N LYS A 59 -2.89 3.21 -16.68
CA LYS A 59 -1.75 2.55 -16.04
C LYS A 59 -1.54 3.03 -14.60
N GLN A 60 -1.66 4.33 -14.34
CA GLN A 60 -1.56 4.85 -12.98
C GLN A 60 -2.68 4.31 -12.09
N ILE A 61 -3.92 4.33 -12.56
CA ILE A 61 -5.07 3.79 -11.82
C ILE A 61 -4.84 2.32 -11.47
N ALA A 62 -4.49 1.49 -12.47
CA ALA A 62 -4.21 0.08 -12.25
C ALA A 62 -3.08 -0.15 -11.22
N ALA A 63 -2.01 0.66 -11.28
CA ALA A 63 -0.91 0.57 -10.33
C ALA A 63 -1.35 0.91 -8.91
N TYR A 64 -2.15 1.98 -8.73
CA TYR A 64 -2.67 2.35 -7.43
C TYR A 64 -3.69 1.35 -6.89
N GLU A 65 -4.54 0.76 -7.73
CA GLU A 65 -5.48 -0.29 -7.33
C GLU A 65 -4.76 -1.56 -6.84
N ASP A 66 -3.71 -1.99 -7.55
CA ASP A 66 -2.87 -3.13 -7.14
C ASP A 66 -2.16 -2.85 -5.80
N ILE A 67 -1.57 -1.66 -5.65
CA ILE A 67 -0.95 -1.26 -4.37
C ILE A 67 -2.00 -1.18 -3.25
N LEU A 68 -3.17 -0.61 -3.52
CA LEU A 68 -4.27 -0.53 -2.55
C LEU A 68 -4.67 -1.93 -2.05
N GLU A 69 -4.83 -2.88 -2.96
CA GLU A 69 -5.14 -4.28 -2.62
C GLU A 69 -4.04 -4.90 -1.75
N ARG A 70 -2.77 -4.73 -2.12
CA ARG A 70 -1.62 -5.25 -1.35
C ARG A 70 -1.60 -4.70 0.07
N TYR A 71 -1.80 -3.39 0.24
CA TYR A 71 -1.83 -2.76 1.57
C TYR A 71 -3.07 -3.19 2.37
N CYS A 72 -4.24 -3.33 1.74
CA CYS A 72 -5.44 -3.83 2.41
C CYS A 72 -5.27 -5.29 2.88
N ARG A 73 -4.62 -6.13 2.07
CA ARG A 73 -4.27 -7.50 2.45
C ARG A 73 -3.26 -7.51 3.60
N TYR A 74 -2.23 -6.68 3.52
CA TYR A 74 -1.23 -6.53 4.57
C TYR A 74 -1.86 -6.08 5.91
N LEU A 75 -2.77 -5.11 5.88
CA LEU A 75 -3.51 -4.65 7.06
C LEU A 75 -4.28 -5.80 7.71
N ARG A 76 -5.01 -6.59 6.90
CA ARG A 76 -5.79 -7.75 7.35
C ARG A 76 -4.91 -8.84 7.96
N GLU A 77 -3.87 -9.25 7.25
CA GLU A 77 -3.13 -10.48 7.54
C GLU A 77 -1.90 -10.30 8.42
N LYS A 78 -1.19 -9.17 8.31
CA LYS A 78 0.17 -9.03 8.88
C LYS A 78 0.33 -7.87 9.84
N CYS A 79 -0.53 -6.85 9.76
CA CYS A 79 -0.32 -5.62 10.51
C CYS A 79 -0.46 -5.77 12.03
N HIS A 80 -1.24 -6.75 12.50
CA HIS A 80 -1.34 -7.08 13.93
C HIS A 80 -0.01 -7.57 14.54
N LEU A 81 0.99 -7.93 13.71
CA LEU A 81 2.31 -8.39 14.14
C LEU A 81 3.30 -7.23 14.39
N LEU A 82 2.95 -5.99 14.02
CA LEU A 82 3.89 -4.86 13.94
C LEU A 82 3.58 -3.70 14.90
N GLY A 83 2.56 -3.86 15.75
CA GLY A 83 2.18 -2.89 16.76
C GLY A 83 1.37 -1.69 16.23
N SER A 84 0.83 -0.90 17.15
CA SER A 84 -0.12 0.21 16.86
C SER A 84 0.45 1.28 15.93
N MET A 85 1.76 1.55 15.98
CA MET A 85 2.40 2.50 15.07
C MET A 85 2.39 2.05 13.61
N ALA A 86 2.50 0.74 13.36
CA ALA A 86 2.42 0.19 12.02
C ALA A 86 1.00 0.29 11.46
N GLU A 87 -0.02 0.12 12.31
CA GLU A 87 -1.43 0.30 11.92
C GLU A 87 -1.73 1.73 11.51
N VAL A 88 -1.28 2.72 12.30
CA VAL A 88 -1.43 4.14 11.96
C VAL A 88 -0.74 4.46 10.64
N TRP A 89 0.50 4.01 10.46
CA TRP A 89 1.24 4.27 9.23
C TRP A 89 0.59 3.63 7.99
N VAL A 90 0.10 2.39 8.10
CA VAL A 90 -0.62 1.72 7.01
C VAL A 90 -1.93 2.44 6.69
N ALA A 91 -2.67 2.89 7.70
CA ALA A 91 -3.92 3.63 7.51
C ALA A 91 -3.68 4.98 6.80
N GLU A 92 -2.66 5.73 7.21
CA GLU A 92 -2.26 6.98 6.52
C GLU A 92 -1.86 6.73 5.07
N ARG A 93 -1.14 5.63 4.81
CA ARG A 93 -0.73 5.26 3.44
C ARG A 93 -1.93 4.91 2.57
N LEU A 94 -2.88 4.14 3.10
CA LEU A 94 -4.12 3.77 2.43
C LEU A 94 -4.98 5.01 2.12
N ALA A 95 -5.11 5.93 3.07
CA ALA A 95 -5.82 7.19 2.86
C ALA A 95 -5.21 8.04 1.74
N GLY A 96 -3.87 8.12 1.67
CA GLY A 96 -3.17 8.80 0.58
C GLY A 96 -3.46 8.18 -0.79
N ILE A 97 -3.40 6.85 -0.88
CA ILE A 97 -3.69 6.10 -2.13
C ILE A 97 -5.13 6.34 -2.58
N GLU A 98 -6.11 6.20 -1.69
CA GLU A 98 -7.53 6.35 -2.04
C GLU A 98 -7.90 7.77 -2.42
N ASN A 99 -7.33 8.77 -1.74
CA ASN A 99 -7.52 10.18 -2.12
C ASN A 99 -6.96 10.44 -3.53
N HIS A 100 -5.79 9.88 -3.85
CA HIS A 100 -5.20 10.06 -5.17
C HIS A 100 -5.97 9.32 -6.27
N LEU A 101 -6.41 8.08 -6.01
CA LEU A 101 -7.31 7.36 -6.91
C LEU A 101 -8.61 8.12 -7.17
N SER A 102 -9.17 8.76 -6.14
CA SER A 102 -10.36 9.59 -6.30
C SER A 102 -10.12 10.76 -7.26
N VAL A 103 -8.95 11.43 -7.16
CA VAL A 103 -8.57 12.50 -8.10
C VAL A 103 -8.40 11.95 -9.52
N LEU A 104 -7.72 10.82 -9.70
CA LEU A 104 -7.52 10.20 -11.02
C LEU A 104 -8.86 9.76 -11.66
N ASN A 105 -9.74 9.14 -10.88
CA ASN A 105 -11.05 8.69 -11.35
C ASN A 105 -12.03 9.84 -11.62
N LEU A 106 -11.93 10.96 -10.90
CA LEU A 106 -12.72 12.17 -11.19
C LEU A 106 -12.32 12.83 -12.51
N ASN A 107 -11.10 12.59 -12.99
CA ASN A 107 -10.64 13.04 -14.30
C ASN A 107 -11.13 12.12 -15.44
N LEU A 108 -11.75 10.98 -15.12
CA LEU A 108 -12.45 10.12 -16.08
C LEU A 108 -13.94 10.52 -16.15
N PRO A 109 -14.55 10.58 -17.36
CA PRO A 109 -15.94 11.02 -17.53
C PRO A 109 -17.00 10.16 -16.81
N GLU A 110 -16.63 8.96 -16.34
CA GLU A 110 -17.53 7.99 -15.73
C GLU A 110 -16.96 7.47 -14.41
N VAL A 111 -17.18 8.14 -13.27
CA VAL A 111 -17.50 7.50 -11.97
C VAL A 111 -18.08 8.57 -11.05
N ARG A 112 -19.40 8.50 -10.79
CA ARG A 112 -20.11 9.30 -9.78
C ARG A 112 -20.48 8.43 -8.59
N SER A 113 -19.60 8.37 -7.60
CA SER A 113 -19.87 8.28 -6.16
C SER A 113 -18.53 8.06 -5.47
N LEU A 114 -18.24 8.81 -4.40
CA LEU A 114 -17.07 8.54 -3.57
C LEU A 114 -17.44 7.39 -2.62
N PRO A 115 -16.94 6.16 -2.82
CA PRO A 115 -17.21 5.08 -1.89
C PRO A 115 -16.54 5.39 -0.54
N VAL A 116 -17.11 4.83 0.54
CA VAL A 116 -16.46 4.83 1.85
C VAL A 116 -15.05 4.23 1.67
N PRO A 117 -13.99 4.90 2.16
CA PRO A 117 -12.63 4.39 2.17
C PRO A 117 -12.53 2.91 2.60
N ARG A 118 -11.90 2.05 1.79
CA ARG A 118 -11.88 0.60 2.05
C ARG A 118 -11.16 0.27 3.35
N TYR A 119 -10.14 1.07 3.72
CA TYR A 119 -9.42 0.87 4.98
C TYR A 119 -10.29 1.15 6.21
N VAL A 120 -11.27 2.06 6.12
CA VAL A 120 -12.20 2.35 7.23
C VAL A 120 -13.06 1.13 7.51
N LEU A 121 -13.56 0.46 6.47
CA LEU A 121 -14.33 -0.78 6.62
C LEU A 121 -13.49 -1.89 7.28
N ILE A 122 -12.22 -2.02 6.90
CA ILE A 122 -11.30 -3.02 7.47
C ILE A 122 -11.01 -2.75 8.96
N LEU A 123 -10.82 -1.48 9.35
CA LEU A 123 -10.57 -1.11 10.73
C LEU A 123 -11.82 -1.26 11.60
N GLN A 124 -13.00 -0.89 11.09
CA GLN A 124 -14.27 -1.03 11.82
C GLN A 124 -14.59 -2.49 12.15
N ASP A 125 -14.37 -3.40 11.20
CA ASP A 125 -14.62 -4.84 11.38
C ASP A 125 -13.71 -5.47 12.46
N ARG A 126 -12.50 -4.93 12.64
CA ARG A 126 -11.59 -5.33 13.73
C ARG A 126 -11.99 -4.81 15.10
N THR A 127 -12.56 -3.61 15.17
CA THR A 127 -12.99 -2.99 16.43
C THR A 127 -14.36 -3.47 16.90
N ASN A 128 -15.10 -4.23 16.08
CA ASN A 128 -16.43 -4.70 16.41
C ASN A 128 -16.38 -6.08 17.12
N PRO A 129 -16.66 -6.18 18.42
CA PRO A 129 -16.62 -7.45 19.15
C PRO A 129 -17.73 -8.44 18.72
N LEU A 130 -18.74 -8.00 17.96
CA LEU A 130 -19.87 -8.83 17.53
C LEU A 130 -19.59 -9.72 16.31
N SER A 131 -18.51 -9.47 15.54
CA SER A 131 -18.14 -10.31 14.37
C SER A 131 -17.47 -11.63 14.76
N LYS A 132 -17.09 -11.80 16.03
CA LYS A 132 -16.47 -13.02 16.58
C LYS A 132 -17.44 -13.98 17.26
N ILE A 133 -18.74 -13.68 17.28
CA ILE A 133 -19.74 -14.58 17.86
C ILE A 133 -20.02 -15.69 16.84
N PRO A 134 -19.73 -16.97 17.15
CA PRO A 134 -20.11 -18.06 16.26
C PRO A 134 -21.62 -18.06 16.10
N LYS A 135 -22.10 -18.11 14.86
CA LYS A 135 -23.53 -18.26 14.60
C LYS A 135 -24.01 -19.57 15.23
N PRO A 136 -25.16 -19.54 15.94
CA PRO A 136 -25.72 -20.76 16.50
C PRO A 136 -26.06 -21.76 15.38
N PRO A 137 -26.03 -23.07 15.69
CA PRO A 137 -26.25 -24.16 14.74
C PRO A 137 -27.64 -24.09 14.08
#